data_AF-A0A7S2KLJ7-F1
#
_entry.id   AF-A0A7S2KLJ7-F1
#
_cell.length_a   1.000
_cell.length_b   1.000
_cell.length_c   1.000
_cell.angle_alpha   90.00
_cell.angle_beta   90.00
_cell.angle_gamma   90.00
#
_symmetry.space_group_name_H-M   'P 1'
#
loop_
_entity.id
_entity.type
_entity.pdbx_description
1 polymer ?
#
loop_
_entity_poly.entity_id
_entity_poly.type
_entity_poly.pdbx_seq_one_letter_code
_entity_poly.pdbx_strand_id
1 'polypeptide(L)'
;MLKIADEVIIAGGMAYTFKKVCDGVDIGSSLFDKEGAKIVGSIMEEAELQGVTITFPTDHVIADRFASDAQVQYVDDSEGIPKGWMALDVGRKSIEKFKAVMRRAKTILWNGPLGVFEFAAFAKGTEQAMVEMVKATAMGCTTIIGGGDTGAASRKFKVGSLPVAEQISHASTGGGSSLVLMEGKMLPGVANLSEKTDLPPDHIDYATMWMETKAMKREQQALKRQVANLEASLKKSNEMLAAGPNNRGSGEERFSILLTIPFRCATPRRLS
;
A
#
# COMPACT_ATOMS: atom_id res chain seq x y z
N MET A 1 18.93 2.09 -7.67
CA MET A 1 18.33 2.65 -6.44
C MET A 1 19.36 3.21 -5.46
N LEU A 2 20.40 2.46 -5.06
CA LEU A 2 21.39 2.97 -4.08
C LEU A 2 22.08 4.28 -4.48
N LYS A 3 22.20 4.57 -5.78
CA LYS A 3 22.78 5.83 -6.28
C LYS A 3 21.86 7.06 -6.15
N ILE A 4 20.58 6.87 -5.81
CA ILE A 4 19.55 7.93 -5.89
C ILE A 4 18.66 8.03 -4.65
N ALA A 5 18.67 7.04 -3.76
CA ALA A 5 17.80 7.00 -2.58
C ALA A 5 18.61 7.21 -1.32
N ASP A 6 18.13 8.05 -0.40
CA ASP A 6 18.76 8.26 0.90
C ASP A 6 18.52 7.07 1.85
N GLU A 7 17.35 6.45 1.75
CA GLU A 7 16.92 5.33 2.59
C GLU A 7 16.18 4.28 1.77
N VAL A 8 16.43 3.01 2.09
CA VAL A 8 15.82 1.86 1.41
C VAL A 8 15.24 0.91 2.43
N ILE A 9 13.95 0.57 2.28
CA ILE A 9 13.34 -0.54 3.01
C ILE A 9 13.39 -1.78 2.14
N ILE A 10 13.94 -2.88 2.67
CA ILE A 10 13.93 -4.19 2.01
C ILE A 10 13.08 -5.12 2.86
N ALA A 11 11.94 -5.55 2.33
CA ALA A 11 10.94 -6.38 3.02
C ALA A 11 10.43 -7.52 2.12
N GLY A 12 9.38 -8.23 2.55
CA GLY A 12 8.84 -9.39 1.84
C GLY A 12 9.84 -10.55 1.78
N GLY A 13 9.62 -11.48 0.85
CA GLY A 13 10.45 -12.68 0.72
C GLY A 13 11.94 -12.40 0.48
N MET A 14 12.28 -11.26 -0.13
CA MET A 14 13.66 -10.85 -0.40
C MET A 14 14.45 -10.57 0.89
N ALA A 15 13.79 -10.06 1.93
CA ALA A 15 14.46 -9.69 3.18
C ALA A 15 15.16 -10.88 3.84
N TYR A 16 14.59 -12.09 3.75
CA TYR A 16 15.16 -13.27 4.43
C TYR A 16 16.52 -13.70 3.87
N THR A 17 16.79 -13.45 2.59
CA THR A 17 18.14 -13.63 2.02
C THR A 17 19.14 -12.69 2.68
N PHE A 18 18.79 -11.40 2.83
CA PHE A 18 19.65 -10.42 3.50
C PHE A 18 19.83 -10.75 4.98
N LYS A 19 18.74 -11.01 5.71
CA LYS A 19 18.80 -11.30 7.14
C LYS A 19 19.61 -12.56 7.46
N LYS A 20 19.51 -13.60 6.62
CA LYS A 20 20.33 -14.80 6.79
C LYS A 20 21.82 -14.54 6.54
N VAL A 21 22.16 -13.73 5.54
CA VAL A 21 23.56 -13.46 5.17
C VAL A 21 24.21 -12.42 6.09
N CYS A 22 23.51 -11.34 6.43
CA CYS A 22 24.03 -10.23 7.24
C CYS A 22 23.94 -10.51 8.74
N ASP A 23 22.78 -11.01 9.21
CA ASP A 23 22.47 -11.10 10.65
C ASP A 23 22.58 -12.55 11.18
N GLY A 24 22.74 -13.54 10.30
CA GLY A 24 22.76 -14.96 10.68
C GLY A 24 21.42 -15.50 11.20
N VAL A 25 20.32 -14.80 10.94
CA VAL A 25 18.97 -15.17 11.42
C VAL A 25 18.53 -16.52 10.84
N ASP A 26 17.98 -17.39 11.69
CA ASP A 26 17.29 -18.60 11.21
C ASP A 26 15.99 -18.20 10.51
N ILE A 27 15.86 -18.60 9.25
CA ILE A 27 14.71 -18.23 8.41
C ILE A 27 13.73 -19.40 8.21
N GLY A 28 13.97 -20.55 8.83
CA GLY A 28 13.14 -21.74 8.69
C GLY A 28 12.98 -22.17 7.22
N SER A 29 11.74 -22.20 6.76
CA SER A 29 11.32 -22.51 5.38
C SER A 29 10.96 -21.27 4.56
N SER A 30 11.33 -20.07 5.02
CA SER A 30 11.14 -18.82 4.27
C SER A 30 11.96 -18.80 2.99
N LEU A 31 11.55 -17.94 2.05
CA LEU A 31 12.19 -17.82 0.74
C LEU A 31 13.68 -17.45 0.88
N PHE A 32 14.54 -18.21 0.22
CA PHE A 32 15.98 -17.96 0.20
C PHE A 32 16.52 -18.06 -1.22
N ASP A 33 17.05 -16.94 -1.71
CA ASP A 33 17.70 -16.89 -3.01
C ASP A 33 19.21 -17.15 -2.84
N LYS A 34 19.65 -18.34 -3.24
CA LYS A 34 21.06 -18.75 -3.16
C LYS A 34 21.98 -17.95 -4.07
N GLU A 35 21.49 -17.50 -5.23
CA GLU A 35 22.29 -16.69 -6.16
C GLU A 35 22.33 -15.25 -5.68
N GLY A 36 21.17 -14.70 -5.27
CA GLY A 36 21.09 -13.39 -4.63
C GLY A 36 21.94 -13.26 -3.37
N ALA A 37 22.04 -14.32 -2.57
CA ALA A 37 22.89 -14.34 -1.37
C ALA A 37 24.37 -14.00 -1.66
N LYS A 38 24.88 -14.34 -2.85
CA LYS A 38 26.27 -14.07 -3.24
C LYS A 38 26.57 -12.59 -3.44
N ILE A 39 25.54 -11.78 -3.74
CA ILE A 39 25.67 -10.34 -3.99
C ILE A 39 25.18 -9.48 -2.84
N VAL A 40 24.64 -10.06 -1.76
CA VAL A 40 24.18 -9.30 -0.59
C VAL A 40 25.31 -8.47 0.02
N GLY A 41 26.50 -9.07 0.18
CA GLY A 41 27.65 -8.39 0.77
C GLY A 41 28.04 -7.12 0.00
N SER A 42 28.14 -7.21 -1.33
CA SER A 42 28.48 -6.06 -2.18
C SER A 42 27.38 -4.99 -2.20
N ILE A 43 26.11 -5.39 -2.10
CA ILE A 43 24.99 -4.43 -1.98
C ILE A 43 25.08 -3.64 -0.68
N MET A 44 25.39 -4.30 0.43
CA MET A 44 25.53 -3.64 1.74
C MET A 44 26.74 -2.70 1.78
N GLU A 45 27.87 -3.12 1.20
CA GLU A 45 29.07 -2.28 1.06
C GLU A 45 28.79 -1.05 0.20
N GLU A 46 28.16 -1.22 -0.96
CA GLU A 46 27.78 -0.09 -1.83
C GLU A 46 26.80 0.85 -1.11
N ALA A 47 25.86 0.34 -0.33
CA ALA A 47 24.94 1.18 0.44
C ALA A 47 25.69 2.03 1.48
N GLU A 48 26.66 1.46 2.19
CA GLU A 48 27.50 2.19 3.13
C GLU A 48 28.34 3.27 2.42
N LEU A 49 28.96 2.92 1.28
CA LEU A 49 29.75 3.87 0.47
C LEU A 49 28.91 5.05 -0.04
N GLN A 50 27.65 4.80 -0.40
CA GLN A 50 26.71 5.84 -0.86
C GLN A 50 26.00 6.56 0.31
N GLY A 51 26.26 6.19 1.56
CA GLY A 51 25.60 6.76 2.75
C GLY A 51 24.11 6.42 2.86
N VAL A 52 23.67 5.33 2.21
CA VAL A 52 22.27 4.91 2.16
C VAL A 52 21.93 4.05 3.37
N THR A 53 20.90 4.43 4.10
CA THR A 53 20.41 3.61 5.22
C THR A 53 19.48 2.52 4.72
N ILE A 54 19.88 1.26 4.87
CA ILE A 54 19.02 0.11 4.57
C ILE A 54 18.30 -0.35 5.85
N THR A 55 16.98 -0.47 5.77
CA THR A 55 16.11 -0.90 6.86
C THR A 55 15.42 -2.23 6.55
N PHE A 56 15.71 -3.24 7.36
CA PHE A 56 15.08 -4.58 7.31
C PHE A 56 13.98 -4.74 8.38
N PRO A 57 13.05 -5.71 8.20
CA PRO A 57 12.14 -6.15 9.25
C PRO A 57 12.92 -6.74 10.43
N THR A 58 12.34 -6.62 11.63
CA THR A 58 12.88 -7.10 12.91
C THR A 58 11.97 -8.11 13.61
N ASP A 59 10.75 -8.27 13.11
CA ASP A 59 9.75 -9.22 13.58
C ASP A 59 8.84 -9.64 12.42
N HIS A 60 8.25 -10.82 12.53
CA HIS A 60 7.65 -11.54 11.41
C HIS A 60 6.34 -12.20 11.81
N VAL A 61 5.41 -12.25 10.86
CA VAL A 61 4.22 -13.10 10.92
C VAL A 61 4.54 -14.38 10.16
N ILE A 62 4.62 -15.49 10.89
CA ILE A 62 5.03 -16.79 10.36
C ILE A 62 3.84 -17.74 10.23
N ALA A 63 3.98 -18.69 9.31
CA ALA A 63 2.99 -19.70 9.01
C ALA A 63 3.63 -21.10 8.91
N ASP A 64 2.88 -22.14 9.28
CA ASP A 64 3.30 -23.55 9.13
C ASP A 64 3.30 -24.02 7.66
N ARG A 65 2.57 -23.32 6.79
CA ARG A 65 2.53 -23.56 5.34
C ARG A 65 2.10 -22.31 4.56
N PHE A 66 2.32 -22.32 3.26
CA PHE A 66 1.84 -21.28 2.34
C PHE A 66 0.35 -21.48 2.03
N ALA A 67 -0.53 -21.10 2.94
CA ALA A 67 -1.98 -21.19 2.75
C ALA A 67 -2.73 -20.09 3.52
N SER A 68 -3.91 -19.73 3.04
CA SER A 68 -4.77 -18.72 3.70
C SER A 68 -5.31 -19.16 5.06
N ASP A 69 -5.32 -20.45 5.35
CA ASP A 69 -5.83 -21.10 6.57
C ASP A 69 -4.69 -21.74 7.40
N ALA A 70 -3.45 -21.32 7.14
CA ALA A 70 -2.28 -21.75 7.89
C ALA A 70 -2.36 -21.35 9.37
N GLN A 71 -1.68 -22.10 10.24
CA GLN A 71 -1.48 -21.66 11.62
C GLN A 71 -0.54 -20.47 11.62
N VAL A 72 -0.85 -19.46 12.42
CA VAL A 72 -0.09 -18.20 12.47
C VAL A 72 0.59 -18.05 13.81
N GLN A 73 1.87 -17.67 13.78
CA GLN A 73 2.64 -17.26 14.95
C GLN A 73 3.39 -15.96 14.66
N TYR A 74 3.91 -15.35 15.71
CA TYR A 74 4.70 -14.13 15.65
C TYR A 74 6.04 -14.40 16.31
N VAL A 75 7.12 -14.03 15.64
CA VAL A 75 8.49 -14.19 16.14
C VAL A 75 9.31 -12.95 15.83
N ASP A 76 10.30 -12.67 16.64
CA ASP A 76 11.33 -11.68 16.31
C ASP A 76 12.63 -12.32 15.79
N ASP A 77 13.54 -11.47 15.32
CA ASP A 77 14.83 -11.94 14.80
C ASP A 77 15.66 -12.69 15.82
N SER A 78 15.53 -12.35 17.11
CA SER A 78 16.31 -12.98 18.19
C SER A 78 15.82 -14.38 18.50
N GLU A 79 14.53 -14.65 18.29
CA GLU A 79 13.94 -15.98 18.34
C GLU A 79 14.24 -16.80 17.08
N GLY A 80 14.31 -16.12 15.93
CA GLY A 80 14.42 -16.77 14.62
C GLY A 80 13.11 -17.43 14.20
N ILE A 81 13.08 -17.94 12.97
CA ILE A 81 11.92 -18.65 12.40
C ILE A 81 12.12 -20.16 12.59
N PRO A 82 11.23 -20.86 13.31
CA PRO A 82 11.36 -22.29 13.53
C PRO A 82 11.37 -23.11 12.23
N LYS A 83 12.05 -24.26 12.25
CA LYS A 83 12.06 -25.20 11.12
C LYS A 83 10.63 -25.62 10.75
N GLY A 84 10.32 -25.59 9.45
CA GLY A 84 8.99 -25.90 8.93
C GLY A 84 8.03 -24.70 8.92
N TRP A 85 8.39 -23.59 9.56
CA TRP A 85 7.65 -22.34 9.48
C TRP A 85 8.28 -21.40 8.46
N MET A 86 7.48 -20.50 7.89
CA MET A 86 7.92 -19.49 6.93
C MET A 86 7.28 -18.15 7.22
N ALA A 87 8.01 -17.07 7.07
CA ALA A 87 7.48 -15.73 7.26
C ALA A 87 6.78 -15.23 5.99
N LEU A 88 5.53 -14.82 6.15
CA LEU A 88 4.64 -14.42 5.06
C LEU A 88 4.18 -12.95 5.17
N ASP A 89 4.41 -12.28 6.30
CA ASP A 89 4.21 -10.84 6.45
C ASP A 89 5.18 -10.30 7.52
N VAL A 90 5.33 -8.99 7.56
CA VAL A 90 6.15 -8.32 8.59
C VAL A 90 5.35 -8.10 9.86
N GLY A 91 6.03 -8.18 11.00
CA GLY A 91 5.45 -7.96 12.32
C GLY A 91 5.20 -6.47 12.64
N ARG A 92 4.64 -6.24 13.82
CA ARG A 92 4.21 -4.90 14.25
C ARG A 92 5.40 -3.96 14.50
N LYS A 93 6.51 -4.46 15.06
CA LYS A 93 7.70 -3.63 15.34
C LYS A 93 8.30 -3.13 14.02
N SER A 94 8.38 -4.01 13.02
CA SER A 94 8.86 -3.72 11.67
C SER A 94 8.01 -2.66 10.98
N ILE A 95 6.68 -2.78 11.08
CA ILE A 95 5.77 -1.79 10.49
C ILE A 95 5.94 -0.41 11.11
N GLU A 96 6.07 -0.30 12.42
CA GLU A 96 6.30 1.01 13.05
C GLU A 96 7.66 1.60 12.65
N LYS A 97 8.70 0.77 12.52
CA LYS A 97 10.00 1.19 11.98
C LYS A 97 9.88 1.73 10.55
N PHE A 98 9.16 1.03 9.68
CA PHE A 98 8.94 1.45 8.29
C PHE A 98 8.13 2.74 8.22
N LYS A 99 7.08 2.90 9.03
CA LYS A 99 6.32 4.14 9.10
C LYS A 99 7.18 5.33 9.50
N ALA A 100 8.12 5.15 10.43
CA ALA A 100 9.06 6.20 10.80
C ALA A 100 9.92 6.65 9.62
N VAL A 101 10.36 5.70 8.76
CA VAL A 101 11.09 6.00 7.51
C VAL A 101 10.22 6.78 6.54
N MET A 102 8.98 6.33 6.33
CA MET A 102 8.05 6.97 5.41
C MET A 102 7.69 8.42 5.81
N ARG A 103 7.60 8.71 7.12
CA ARG A 103 7.25 10.05 7.64
C ARG A 103 8.30 11.12 7.34
N ARG A 104 9.57 10.74 7.25
CA ARG A 104 10.68 11.68 6.96
C ARG A 104 10.99 11.81 5.47
N ALA A 105 10.46 10.92 4.64
CA ALA A 105 10.68 10.93 3.20
C ALA A 105 9.93 12.09 2.53
N LYS A 106 10.61 12.76 1.59
CA LYS A 106 10.00 13.75 0.67
C LYS A 106 9.46 13.11 -0.61
N THR A 107 10.05 11.97 -0.98
CA THR A 107 9.63 11.15 -2.12
C THR A 107 9.67 9.68 -1.70
N ILE A 108 8.60 8.95 -1.96
CA ILE A 108 8.48 7.51 -1.71
C ILE A 108 8.24 6.81 -3.04
N LEU A 109 9.13 5.87 -3.37
CA LEU A 109 8.98 4.94 -4.48
C LEU A 109 8.77 3.54 -3.91
N TRP A 110 7.62 2.93 -4.19
CA TRP A 110 7.27 1.61 -3.66
C TRP A 110 7.07 0.58 -4.76
N ASN A 111 7.83 -0.52 -4.66
CA ASN A 111 7.72 -1.69 -5.48
C ASN A 111 7.91 -2.97 -4.63
N GLY A 112 6.88 -3.82 -4.58
CA GLY A 112 6.80 -5.06 -3.81
C GLY A 112 5.99 -4.91 -2.51
N PRO A 113 4.87 -5.65 -2.33
CA PRO A 113 4.17 -5.74 -1.04
C PRO A 113 5.09 -6.22 0.10
N LEU A 114 4.73 -5.91 1.36
CA LEU A 114 5.53 -6.33 2.52
C LEU A 114 5.32 -7.80 2.93
N GLY A 115 4.22 -8.40 2.44
CA GLY A 115 3.80 -9.77 2.74
C GLY A 115 2.84 -10.31 1.68
N VAL A 116 2.36 -11.53 1.87
CA VAL A 116 1.42 -12.26 1.00
C VAL A 116 0.00 -11.69 1.17
N PHE A 117 -0.20 -10.49 0.66
CA PHE A 117 -1.39 -9.68 0.87
C PHE A 117 -2.68 -10.29 0.30
N GLU A 118 -2.57 -11.33 -0.52
CA GLU A 118 -3.65 -12.16 -1.02
C GLU A 118 -4.38 -12.85 0.13
N PHE A 119 -3.65 -13.25 1.17
CA PHE A 119 -4.18 -13.91 2.36
C PHE A 119 -4.40 -12.90 3.49
N ALA A 120 -5.62 -12.87 4.04
CA ALA A 120 -6.00 -11.87 5.04
C ALA A 120 -5.11 -11.89 6.30
N ALA A 121 -4.59 -13.06 6.68
CA ALA A 121 -3.66 -13.22 7.80
C ALA A 121 -2.30 -12.53 7.58
N PHE A 122 -1.90 -12.34 6.32
CA PHE A 122 -0.56 -11.87 5.92
C PHE A 122 -0.64 -10.57 5.09
N ALA A 123 -1.75 -9.84 5.23
CA ALA A 123 -2.03 -8.59 4.51
C ALA A 123 -1.79 -7.34 5.35
N LYS A 124 -1.71 -7.47 6.67
CA LYS A 124 -1.73 -6.35 7.61
C LYS A 124 -0.53 -5.45 7.46
N GLY A 125 0.65 -6.00 7.21
CA GLY A 125 1.86 -5.22 7.02
C GLY A 125 1.75 -4.30 5.80
N THR A 126 1.38 -4.88 4.65
CA THR A 126 1.15 -4.13 3.41
C THR A 126 0.06 -3.07 3.58
N GLU A 127 -1.07 -3.42 4.21
CA GLU A 127 -2.17 -2.49 4.46
C GLU A 127 -1.73 -1.29 5.30
N GLN A 128 -1.04 -1.53 6.42
CA GLN A 128 -0.58 -0.49 7.34
C GLN A 128 0.45 0.45 6.69
N ALA A 129 1.34 -0.09 5.86
CA ALA A 129 2.28 0.73 5.08
C ALA A 129 1.55 1.57 4.02
N MET A 130 0.52 1.04 3.36
CA MET A 130 -0.30 1.83 2.43
C MET A 130 -1.07 2.95 3.11
N VAL A 131 -1.61 2.70 4.30
CA VAL A 131 -2.24 3.75 5.12
C VAL A 131 -1.24 4.88 5.41
N GLU A 132 0.01 4.54 5.75
CA GLU A 132 1.04 5.55 6.00
C GLU A 132 1.46 6.28 4.72
N MET A 133 1.54 5.60 3.57
CA MET A 133 1.83 6.23 2.28
C MET A 133 0.78 7.30 1.91
N VAL A 134 -0.50 7.02 2.17
CA VAL A 134 -1.59 8.00 1.98
C VAL A 134 -1.41 9.22 2.89
N LYS A 135 -1.06 9.01 4.17
CA LYS A 135 -0.77 10.11 5.09
C LYS A 135 0.41 10.96 4.64
N ALA A 136 1.51 10.33 4.24
CA ALA A 136 2.68 11.02 3.72
C ALA A 136 2.32 11.87 2.49
N THR A 137 1.51 11.31 1.57
CA THR A 137 1.01 12.05 0.40
C THR A 137 0.20 13.28 0.80
N ALA A 138 -0.72 13.13 1.77
CA ALA A 138 -1.53 14.23 2.27
C ALA A 138 -0.69 15.34 2.95
N MET A 139 0.50 15.00 3.45
CA MET A 139 1.48 15.94 4.00
C MET A 139 2.43 16.55 2.94
N GLY A 140 2.23 16.25 1.66
CA GLY A 140 3.01 16.82 0.55
C GLY A 140 4.17 15.94 0.05
N CYS A 141 4.31 14.71 0.54
CA CYS A 141 5.28 13.75 0.01
C CYS A 141 4.88 13.29 -1.40
N THR A 142 5.83 13.21 -2.33
CA THR A 142 5.58 12.61 -3.65
C THR A 142 5.63 11.09 -3.54
N THR A 143 4.53 10.40 -3.89
CA THR A 143 4.36 8.96 -3.66
C THR A 143 4.06 8.20 -4.94
N ILE A 144 4.92 7.24 -5.28
CA ILE A 144 4.91 6.52 -6.55
C ILE A 144 4.85 5.01 -6.29
N ILE A 145 3.89 4.33 -6.89
CA ILE A 145 3.83 2.86 -6.96
C ILE A 145 4.31 2.39 -8.33
N GLY A 146 5.29 1.49 -8.34
CA GLY A 146 5.93 0.99 -9.56
C GLY A 146 5.50 -0.39 -10.04
N GLY A 147 5.31 -1.34 -9.11
CA GLY A 147 5.13 -2.75 -9.42
C GLY A 147 3.68 -3.17 -9.66
N GLY A 148 3.48 -4.25 -10.43
CA GLY A 148 2.17 -4.83 -10.71
C GLY A 148 1.42 -5.24 -9.44
N ASP A 149 2.08 -5.99 -8.56
CA ASP A 149 1.49 -6.49 -7.31
C ASP A 149 1.20 -5.36 -6.32
N THR A 150 2.11 -4.39 -6.20
CA THR A 150 1.90 -3.19 -5.38
C THR A 150 0.76 -2.34 -5.94
N GLY A 151 0.64 -2.24 -7.26
CA GLY A 151 -0.50 -1.64 -7.93
C GLY A 151 -1.81 -2.37 -7.62
N ALA A 152 -1.81 -3.70 -7.66
CA ALA A 152 -2.97 -4.51 -7.29
C ALA A 152 -3.37 -4.32 -5.82
N ALA A 153 -2.39 -4.36 -4.90
CA ALA A 153 -2.61 -4.09 -3.48
C ALA A 153 -3.20 -2.68 -3.27
N SER A 154 -2.72 -1.66 -3.98
CA SER A 154 -3.21 -0.28 -3.84
C SER A 154 -4.66 -0.08 -4.32
N ARG A 155 -5.14 -0.94 -5.23
CA ARG A 155 -6.54 -0.96 -5.67
C ARG A 155 -7.42 -1.77 -4.72
N LYS A 156 -6.85 -2.78 -4.05
CA LYS A 156 -7.53 -3.63 -3.08
C LYS A 156 -7.76 -2.90 -1.75
N PHE A 157 -6.71 -2.30 -1.19
CA PHE A 157 -6.77 -1.64 0.12
C PHE A 157 -7.38 -0.24 0.02
N LYS A 158 -8.08 0.15 1.09
CA LYS A 158 -8.79 1.42 1.17
C LYS A 158 -8.38 2.21 2.40
N VAL A 159 -8.35 3.53 2.27
CA VAL A 159 -8.24 4.47 3.40
C VAL A 159 -9.50 5.33 3.37
N GLY A 160 -10.31 5.23 4.41
CA GLY A 160 -11.70 5.72 4.36
C GLY A 160 -12.49 4.98 3.28
N SER A 161 -13.18 5.73 2.43
CA SER A 161 -14.03 5.15 1.37
C SER A 161 -13.30 4.93 0.03
N LEU A 162 -12.08 5.43 -0.13
CA LEU A 162 -11.35 5.42 -1.40
C LEU A 162 -10.24 4.36 -1.41
N PRO A 163 -9.97 3.71 -2.56
CA PRO A 163 -8.75 2.93 -2.75
C PRO A 163 -7.49 3.76 -2.50
N VAL A 164 -6.40 3.11 -2.10
CA VAL A 164 -5.10 3.76 -1.91
C VAL A 164 -4.59 4.35 -3.24
N ALA A 165 -4.81 3.65 -4.35
CA ALA A 165 -4.40 4.08 -5.69
C ALA A 165 -4.96 5.47 -6.10
N GLU A 166 -6.10 5.89 -5.53
CA GLU A 166 -6.73 7.18 -5.80
C GLU A 166 -6.27 8.30 -4.85
N GLN A 167 -5.44 7.97 -3.86
CA GLN A 167 -5.02 8.87 -2.79
C GLN A 167 -3.51 9.13 -2.78
N ILE A 168 -2.76 8.54 -3.69
CA ILE A 168 -1.31 8.71 -3.86
C ILE A 168 -0.97 9.55 -5.10
N SER A 169 0.30 9.96 -5.24
CA SER A 169 0.71 10.87 -6.32
C SER A 169 0.71 10.19 -7.71
N HIS A 170 1.16 8.94 -7.79
CA HIS A 170 1.15 8.15 -9.02
C HIS A 170 1.08 6.65 -8.75
N ALA A 171 0.09 5.97 -9.35
CA ALA A 171 0.03 4.51 -9.40
C ALA A 171 0.33 4.05 -10.83
N SER A 172 1.50 3.46 -11.04
CA SER A 172 1.92 3.05 -12.38
C SER A 172 1.12 1.85 -12.89
N THR A 173 0.80 1.88 -14.18
CA THR A 173 0.26 0.74 -14.95
C THR A 173 1.31 0.07 -15.83
N GLY A 174 2.56 0.55 -15.81
CA GLY A 174 3.63 0.11 -16.70
C GLY A 174 4.21 -1.26 -16.36
N GLY A 175 3.90 -1.82 -15.18
CA GLY A 175 4.37 -3.14 -14.75
C GLY A 175 5.89 -3.29 -14.92
N GLY A 176 6.31 -4.20 -15.79
CA GLY A 176 7.73 -4.43 -16.09
C GLY A 176 8.46 -3.22 -16.67
N SER A 177 7.80 -2.35 -17.44
CA SER A 177 8.43 -1.14 -17.98
C SER A 177 8.83 -0.16 -16.89
N SER A 178 8.06 -0.09 -15.80
CA SER A 178 8.37 0.76 -14.64
C SER A 178 9.62 0.25 -13.92
N LEU A 179 9.81 -1.06 -13.84
CA LEU A 179 11.03 -1.68 -13.29
C LEU A 179 12.26 -1.35 -14.14
N VAL A 180 12.18 -1.53 -15.46
CA VAL A 180 13.29 -1.21 -16.39
C VAL A 180 13.69 0.27 -16.28
N LEU A 181 12.71 1.17 -16.13
CA LEU A 181 12.98 2.58 -15.90
C LEU A 181 13.68 2.83 -14.54
N MET A 182 13.26 2.14 -13.48
CA MET A 182 13.88 2.24 -12.14
C MET A 182 15.31 1.66 -12.09
N GLU A 183 15.62 0.71 -12.96
CA GLU A 183 16.98 0.20 -13.17
C GLU A 183 17.89 1.24 -13.87
N GLY A 184 17.31 2.32 -14.38
CA GLY A 184 18.03 3.36 -15.12
C GLY A 184 18.29 3.00 -16.59
N LYS A 185 17.61 1.98 -17.11
CA LYS A 185 17.73 1.57 -18.52
C LYS A 185 16.86 2.46 -19.40
N MET A 186 17.33 2.70 -20.62
CA MET A 186 16.58 3.43 -21.63
C MET A 186 15.38 2.58 -22.10
N LEU A 187 14.18 3.17 -22.12
CA LEU A 187 12.99 2.54 -22.69
C LEU A 187 12.93 2.85 -24.20
N PRO A 188 13.00 1.86 -25.10
CA PRO A 188 13.06 2.11 -26.55
C PRO A 188 11.88 2.94 -27.07
N GLY A 189 10.67 2.70 -26.53
CA GLY A 189 9.48 3.47 -26.90
C GLY A 189 9.51 4.93 -26.44
N VAL A 190 10.22 5.25 -25.35
CA VAL A 190 10.40 6.63 -24.87
C VAL A 190 11.52 7.32 -25.63
N ALA A 191 12.60 6.60 -25.92
CA ALA A 191 13.74 7.11 -26.67
C ALA A 191 13.40 7.54 -28.10
N ASN A 192 12.34 6.96 -28.68
CA ASN A 192 11.86 7.28 -30.02
C ASN A 192 10.78 8.37 -30.05
N LEU A 193 10.46 9.00 -28.91
CA LEU A 193 9.55 10.15 -28.89
C LEU A 193 10.28 11.40 -29.42
N SER A 194 9.55 12.25 -30.14
CA SER A 194 10.05 13.56 -30.57
C SER A 194 10.34 14.45 -29.35
N GLU A 195 11.34 15.32 -29.47
CA GLU A 195 11.61 16.31 -28.44
C GLU A 195 10.54 17.40 -28.47
N LYS A 196 10.34 18.07 -27.33
CA LYS A 196 9.36 19.18 -27.24
C LYS A 196 9.66 20.29 -28.25
N THR A 197 10.93 20.50 -28.59
CA THR A 197 11.39 21.49 -29.56
C THR A 197 11.03 21.15 -31.01
N ASP A 198 10.74 19.89 -31.29
CA ASP A 198 10.44 19.40 -32.64
C ASP A 198 8.94 19.49 -32.95
N LEU A 199 8.12 19.83 -31.95
CA LEU A 199 6.67 19.96 -32.07
C LEU A 199 6.29 21.35 -32.61
N PRO A 200 5.28 21.44 -33.51
CA PRO A 200 4.88 22.70 -34.09
C PRO A 200 4.26 23.67 -33.05
N PRO A 201 4.23 24.99 -33.32
CA PRO A 201 3.85 26.02 -32.33
C PRO A 201 2.40 25.93 -31.82
N ASP A 202 1.53 25.27 -32.59
CA ASP A 202 0.11 24.98 -32.30
C ASP A 202 -0.09 23.65 -31.55
N HIS A 203 0.97 23.03 -31.04
CA HIS A 203 0.86 21.83 -30.22
C HIS A 203 0.00 22.10 -28.97
N ILE A 204 -0.89 21.15 -28.67
CA ILE A 204 -1.66 21.13 -27.43
C ILE A 204 -0.67 21.04 -26.27
N ASP A 205 -0.67 22.05 -25.38
CA ASP A 205 0.12 22.01 -24.15
C ASP A 205 -0.54 21.07 -23.13
N TYR A 206 -0.26 19.78 -23.29
CA TYR A 206 -0.74 18.73 -22.39
C TYR A 206 -0.30 18.93 -20.94
N ALA A 207 0.81 19.64 -20.68
CA ALA A 207 1.28 19.90 -19.32
C ALA A 207 0.35 20.89 -18.61
N THR A 208 -0.02 21.98 -19.29
CA THR A 208 -1.01 22.94 -18.80
C THR A 208 -2.37 22.27 -18.62
N MET A 209 -2.83 21.52 -19.63
CA MET A 209 -4.12 20.81 -19.55
C MET A 209 -4.16 19.77 -18.41
N TRP A 210 -3.05 19.08 -18.15
CA TRP A 210 -2.93 18.12 -17.05
C TRP A 210 -2.91 18.80 -15.67
N MET A 211 -2.23 19.95 -15.55
CA MET A 211 -2.22 20.78 -14.34
C MET A 211 -3.63 21.26 -14.00
N GLU A 212 -4.36 21.76 -15.00
CA GLU A 212 -5.77 22.17 -14.86
C GLU A 212 -6.66 20.99 -14.47
N THR A 213 -6.49 19.83 -15.12
CA THR A 213 -7.23 18.61 -14.77
C THR A 213 -6.98 18.17 -13.34
N LYS A 214 -5.73 18.26 -12.85
CA LYS A 214 -5.37 17.96 -11.45
C LYS A 214 -6.00 18.96 -10.48
N ALA A 215 -5.98 20.25 -10.80
CA ALA A 215 -6.63 21.28 -9.98
C ALA A 215 -8.13 21.02 -9.87
N MET A 216 -8.79 20.73 -11.00
CA MET A 216 -10.21 20.42 -11.07
C MET A 216 -10.58 19.17 -10.26
N LYS A 217 -9.75 18.11 -10.30
CA LYS A 217 -9.95 16.91 -9.46
C LYS A 217 -9.85 17.22 -7.96
N ARG A 218 -8.92 18.08 -7.55
CA ARG A 218 -8.79 18.51 -6.14
C ARG A 218 -10.01 19.29 -5.67
N GLU A 219 -10.52 20.19 -6.52
CA GLU A 219 -11.76 20.93 -6.24
C GLU A 219 -12.97 20.01 -6.14
N GLN A 220 -13.14 19.08 -7.07
CA GLN A 220 -14.21 18.08 -7.00
C GLN A 220 -14.16 17.28 -5.69
N GLN A 221 -12.98 16.94 -5.21
CA GLN A 221 -12.82 16.20 -3.95
C GLN A 221 -13.14 17.06 -2.72
N ALA A 222 -12.80 18.36 -2.75
CA ALA A 222 -13.18 19.31 -1.70
C ALA A 222 -14.71 19.49 -1.65
N LEU A 223 -15.36 19.65 -2.81
CA LEU A 223 -16.80 19.80 -2.91
C LEU A 223 -17.55 18.57 -2.38
N LYS A 224 -17.08 17.36 -2.72
CA LYS A 224 -17.63 16.10 -2.19
C LYS A 224 -17.60 16.04 -0.66
N ARG A 225 -16.55 16.57 -0.01
CA ARG A 225 -16.46 16.63 1.46
C ARG A 225 -17.49 17.58 2.06
N GLN A 226 -17.73 18.72 1.41
CA GLN A 226 -18.73 19.69 1.87
C GLN A 226 -20.14 19.10 1.81
N VAL A 227 -20.49 18.40 0.72
CA VAL A 227 -21.78 17.72 0.59
C VAL A 227 -22.00 16.70 1.72
N ALA A 228 -21.00 15.86 2.00
CA ALA A 228 -21.08 14.86 3.07
C ALA A 228 -21.34 15.48 4.47
N ASN A 229 -20.73 16.64 4.76
CA ASN A 229 -20.94 17.35 6.02
C ASN A 229 -22.37 17.93 6.14
N LEU A 230 -22.93 18.42 5.04
CA LEU A 230 -24.30 18.92 5.00
C LEU A 230 -25.31 17.79 5.21
N GLU A 231 -25.12 16.65 4.53
CA GLU A 231 -25.96 15.46 4.71
C GLU A 231 -25.97 14.98 6.16
N ALA A 232 -24.80 14.95 6.83
CA ALA A 232 -24.70 14.59 8.24
C ALA A 232 -25.45 15.59 9.16
N SER A 233 -25.38 16.88 8.87
CA SER A 233 -26.06 17.93 9.64
C SER A 233 -27.58 17.87 9.48
N LEU A 234 -28.05 17.58 8.26
CA LEU A 234 -29.47 17.40 7.95
C LEU A 234 -30.03 16.18 8.71
N LYS A 235 -29.29 15.07 8.69
CA LYS A 235 -29.68 13.85 9.42
C LYS A 235 -29.82 14.11 10.93
N LYS A 236 -28.86 14.81 11.53
CA LYS A 236 -28.90 15.18 12.96
C LYS A 236 -30.07 16.11 13.30
N SER A 237 -30.42 17.04 12.39
CA SER A 237 -31.56 17.94 12.57
C SER A 237 -32.89 17.20 12.49
N ASN A 238 -33.01 16.24 11.57
CA ASN A 238 -34.20 15.37 11.47
C ASN A 238 -34.35 14.46 12.70
N GLU A 239 -33.25 13.97 13.27
CA GLU A 239 -33.26 13.20 14.52
C GLU A 239 -33.65 14.07 15.74
N MET A 240 -33.22 15.33 15.80
CA MET A 240 -33.65 16.28 16.86
C MET A 240 -35.12 16.70 16.72
N LEU A 241 -35.62 16.87 15.50
CA LEU A 241 -37.05 17.15 15.25
C LEU A 241 -37.95 15.96 15.61
N ALA A 242 -37.43 14.73 15.55
CA ALA A 242 -38.12 13.53 15.99
C ALA A 242 -38.10 13.35 17.54
N ALA A 243 -37.26 14.10 18.27
CA ALA A 243 -37.13 14.02 19.72
C ALA A 243 -37.66 15.29 20.41
N GLY A 244 -38.96 15.34 20.69
CA GLY A 244 -39.57 16.36 21.56
C GLY A 244 -39.23 16.19 23.06
N PRO A 245 -39.40 17.23 23.91
CA PRO A 245 -38.87 17.25 25.27
C PRO A 245 -39.68 16.36 26.24
N ASN A 246 -38.95 15.73 27.17
CA ASN A 246 -39.44 14.83 28.24
C ASN A 246 -40.81 15.21 28.84
N ASN A 247 -41.70 14.21 28.96
CA ASN A 247 -42.48 14.01 30.18
C ASN A 247 -42.63 12.50 30.50
N ARG A 248 -42.73 12.22 31.80
CA ARG A 248 -42.66 10.90 32.44
C ARG A 248 -43.86 10.00 32.12
N GLY A 249 -43.65 8.68 32.20
CA GLY A 249 -44.59 7.78 32.85
C GLY A 249 -45.19 6.65 32.00
N SER A 250 -44.84 5.43 32.39
CA SER A 250 -45.63 4.18 32.44
C SER A 250 -46.30 3.62 31.17
N GLY A 251 -46.06 2.32 30.94
CA GLY A 251 -46.96 1.44 30.18
C GLY A 251 -46.23 0.37 29.39
N GLU A 252 -46.27 -0.86 29.89
CA GLU A 252 -45.95 -2.08 29.12
C GLU A 252 -46.87 -2.21 27.91
N GLU A 253 -46.33 -2.59 26.74
CA GLU A 253 -46.59 -3.89 26.09
C GLU A 253 -45.84 -4.01 24.74
N ARG A 254 -45.48 -5.25 24.42
CA ARG A 254 -44.63 -5.67 23.30
C ARG A 254 -45.41 -5.69 21.99
N PHE A 255 -44.80 -5.29 20.87
CA PHE A 255 -44.89 -6.00 19.59
C PHE A 255 -43.59 -5.86 18.78
N SER A 256 -43.10 -6.98 18.28
CA SER A 256 -41.91 -7.12 17.45
C SER A 256 -42.29 -7.08 15.97
N ILE A 257 -41.57 -6.35 15.12
CA ILE A 257 -41.41 -6.70 13.70
C ILE A 257 -39.94 -6.54 13.29
N LEU A 258 -39.36 -7.69 12.99
CA LEU A 258 -38.12 -7.92 12.27
C LEU A 258 -38.40 -7.80 10.77
N LEU A 259 -37.62 -7.00 10.01
CA LEU A 259 -37.38 -7.30 8.60
C LEU A 259 -35.97 -6.89 8.18
N THR A 260 -35.09 -7.89 8.16
CA THR A 260 -33.87 -7.95 7.37
C THR A 260 -34.20 -8.25 5.91
N ILE A 261 -33.52 -7.60 4.96
CA ILE A 261 -33.16 -8.25 3.68
C ILE A 261 -31.68 -7.97 3.38
N PRO A 262 -30.80 -8.93 3.64
CA PRO A 262 -29.70 -9.24 2.75
C PRO A 262 -30.14 -10.36 1.82
N PHE A 263 -29.72 -10.36 0.56
CA PHE A 263 -28.95 -11.52 0.05
C PHE A 263 -28.19 -11.21 -1.24
N ARG A 264 -27.15 -12.02 -1.40
CA ARG A 264 -25.97 -11.93 -2.24
C ARG A 264 -26.14 -12.76 -3.53
N CYS A 265 -25.35 -12.43 -4.55
CA CYS A 265 -24.83 -13.22 -5.69
C CYS A 265 -25.54 -14.52 -6.17
N ALA A 266 -25.76 -14.62 -7.49
CA ALA A 266 -25.22 -15.67 -8.37
C ALA A 266 -25.48 -15.38 -9.88
N THR A 267 -24.45 -15.57 -10.71
CA THR A 267 -24.46 -15.80 -12.19
C THR A 267 -24.96 -17.24 -12.51
N PRO A 268 -24.97 -17.81 -13.75
CA PRO A 268 -25.04 -17.35 -15.17
C PRO A 268 -26.12 -18.07 -16.05
N ARG A 269 -26.44 -17.55 -17.26
CA ARG A 269 -26.63 -18.25 -18.60
C ARG A 269 -27.73 -17.66 -19.52
N ARG A 270 -27.30 -17.26 -20.73
CA ARG A 270 -27.79 -17.53 -22.11
C ARG A 270 -29.29 -17.82 -22.37
N LEU A 271 -29.92 -17.03 -23.27
CA LEU A 271 -30.45 -17.39 -24.61
C LEU A 271 -31.65 -16.50 -25.02
N SER A 272 -31.44 -15.65 -26.03
CA SER A 272 -32.25 -15.54 -27.26
C SER A 272 -31.46 -14.71 -28.26
#